data_AF-A0A178DMI7-F1
#
_entry.id   AF-A0A178DMI7-F1
#
_cell.length_a   1.000
_cell.length_b   1.000
_cell.length_c   1.000
_cell.angle_alpha   90.00
_cell.angle_beta   90.00
_cell.angle_gamma   90.00
#
_symmetry.space_group_name_H-M   'P 1'
#
loop_
_entity.id
_entity.type
_entity.pdbx_description
1 polymer ?
#
loop_
_entity_poly.entity_id
_entity_poly.type
_entity_poly.pdbx_seq_one_letter_code
_entity_poly.pdbx_strand_id
1 'polypeptide(L)'
;MLSTTFLTIGALAAGVNAHFRLLQPTWRGSSFVEPASQWIYPCANVNETTDIANRTLWPSTGGSLIINGSHEHALTAVNLALGSNVTNFNISLVELFNQTGAGIFCLKETGKANLDAGFKAAGYSGASDPRIEGLQASIQIIQLGHSGSALYNCADIRFNSTAQLLSDDVCKNGTGVGGIAIENVDASSASTSPSPSGSSPPAASTGAASVVGPVTGGGLLVAMVAWGLFSMRQVYDSKNMIVGSANEPMGIFDAGVHSKDVDSEVYLCSGYTQWTIGIRVLARKIVKVLHRCLISFP
;
A
#
# COMPACT_ATOMS: atom_id res chain seq x y z
N MET A 1 51.03 -35.98 3.75
CA MET A 1 50.34 -34.70 3.51
C MET A 1 48.85 -34.95 3.50
N LEU A 2 48.14 -34.66 4.59
CA LEU A 2 46.67 -34.56 4.61
C LEU A 2 46.36 -33.15 5.14
N SER A 3 45.83 -32.28 4.29
CA SER A 3 45.30 -30.98 4.71
C SER A 3 43.80 -31.01 4.50
N THR A 4 43.06 -30.97 5.61
CA THR A 4 41.62 -31.19 5.65
C THR A 4 40.87 -30.02 5.03
N THR A 5 40.31 -30.23 3.83
CA THR A 5 39.41 -29.25 3.21
C THR A 5 38.06 -29.27 3.93
N PHE A 6 37.85 -28.35 4.86
CA PHE A 6 36.52 -28.12 5.46
C PHE A 6 35.59 -27.51 4.41
N LEU A 7 34.62 -28.30 3.94
CA LEU A 7 33.56 -27.81 3.07
C LEU A 7 32.50 -27.09 3.93
N THR A 8 32.43 -25.77 3.83
CA THR A 8 31.42 -24.97 4.54
C THR A 8 30.04 -25.17 3.91
N ILE A 9 29.16 -25.88 4.61
CA ILE A 9 27.76 -26.03 4.22
C ILE A 9 27.04 -24.69 4.48
N GLY A 10 26.80 -23.94 3.41
CA GLY A 10 25.94 -22.76 3.46
C GLY A 10 24.49 -23.18 3.67
N ALA A 11 23.99 -23.06 4.90
CA ALA A 11 22.57 -23.26 5.19
C ALA A 11 21.76 -22.10 4.59
N LEU A 12 21.13 -22.33 3.43
CA LEU A 12 20.10 -21.42 2.94
C LEU A 12 18.92 -21.51 3.91
N ALA A 13 18.75 -20.49 4.73
CA ALA A 13 17.54 -20.30 5.54
C ALA A 13 16.37 -20.00 4.60
N ALA A 14 15.72 -21.06 4.10
CA ALA A 14 14.47 -20.95 3.37
C ALA A 14 13.41 -20.38 4.32
N GLY A 15 13.14 -19.08 4.17
CA GLY A 15 12.14 -18.38 4.97
C GLY A 15 10.78 -19.05 4.81
N VAL A 16 10.23 -19.55 5.92
CA VAL A 16 8.90 -20.19 5.93
C VAL A 16 7.87 -19.08 5.77
N ASN A 17 7.48 -18.76 4.53
CA ASN A 17 6.60 -17.63 4.28
C ASN A 17 5.12 -17.96 4.53
N ALA A 18 4.46 -17.04 5.24
CA ALA A 18 3.08 -17.10 5.70
C ALA A 18 2.10 -16.92 4.53
N HIS A 19 1.85 -17.99 3.78
CA HIS A 19 0.84 -18.00 2.74
C HIS A 19 -0.55 -17.70 3.31
N PHE A 20 -1.39 -17.05 2.51
CA PHE A 20 -2.72 -16.64 2.96
C PHE A 20 -3.74 -16.63 1.83
N ARG A 21 -5.01 -16.80 2.22
CA ARG A 21 -6.17 -16.58 1.35
C ARG A 21 -6.90 -15.34 1.81
N LEU A 22 -7.36 -14.55 0.85
CA LEU A 22 -8.22 -13.40 1.10
C LEU A 22 -9.66 -13.82 0.75
N LEU A 23 -10.48 -13.97 1.80
CA LEU A 23 -11.83 -14.56 1.69
C LEU A 23 -12.92 -13.49 1.54
N GLN A 24 -12.76 -12.35 2.23
CA GLN A 24 -13.60 -11.16 2.08
C GLN A 24 -12.69 -9.92 2.04
N PRO A 25 -12.89 -8.96 1.12
CA PRO A 25 -13.63 -9.14 -0.12
C PRO A 25 -12.97 -10.26 -0.94
N THR A 26 -13.73 -11.00 -1.74
CA THR A 26 -13.20 -12.17 -2.45
C THR A 26 -12.02 -11.76 -3.34
N TRP A 27 -10.88 -12.43 -3.19
CA TRP A 27 -9.72 -12.22 -4.04
C TRP A 27 -10.01 -12.42 -5.53
N ARG A 28 -9.16 -11.85 -6.40
CA ARG A 28 -9.26 -12.00 -7.85
C ARG A 28 -9.21 -13.46 -8.33
N GLY A 29 -8.56 -14.34 -7.57
CA GLY A 29 -8.37 -15.75 -7.92
C GLY A 29 -7.30 -16.41 -7.07
N SER A 30 -7.10 -17.72 -7.25
CA SER A 30 -6.14 -18.50 -6.48
C SER A 30 -4.69 -18.16 -6.84
N SER A 31 -3.95 -17.62 -5.87
CA SER A 31 -2.51 -17.34 -5.94
C SER A 31 -1.61 -18.58 -5.72
N PHE A 32 -2.19 -19.78 -5.76
CA PHE A 32 -1.53 -21.07 -5.48
C PHE A 32 -1.42 -21.96 -6.73
N VAL A 33 -1.76 -21.44 -7.91
CA VAL A 33 -1.83 -22.19 -9.16
C VAL A 33 -1.09 -21.41 -10.23
N GLU A 34 -0.02 -21.98 -10.78
CA GLU A 34 0.75 -21.38 -11.88
C GLU A 34 -0.15 -20.95 -13.05
N PRO A 35 0.07 -19.76 -13.64
CA PRO A 35 1.19 -18.84 -13.42
C PRO A 35 0.99 -17.83 -12.27
N ALA A 36 -0.03 -18.00 -11.42
CA ALA A 36 -0.28 -17.14 -10.28
C ALA A 36 0.56 -17.57 -9.07
N SER A 37 1.14 -16.59 -8.36
CA SER A 37 2.04 -16.81 -7.23
C SER A 37 2.05 -15.60 -6.32
N GLN A 38 1.78 -15.79 -5.02
CA GLN A 38 1.73 -14.71 -4.03
C GLN A 38 3.01 -13.84 -3.98
N TRP A 39 4.12 -14.36 -4.47
CA TRP A 39 5.41 -13.69 -4.56
C TRP A 39 5.47 -12.56 -5.60
N ILE A 40 4.51 -12.50 -6.52
CA ILE A 40 4.51 -11.56 -7.64
C ILE A 40 3.70 -10.31 -7.30
N TYR A 41 4.39 -9.17 -7.18
CA TYR A 41 3.76 -7.85 -7.03
C TYR A 41 2.98 -7.46 -8.31
N PRO A 42 1.84 -6.73 -8.22
CA PRO A 42 1.14 -6.29 -7.01
C PRO A 42 0.07 -7.27 -6.50
N CYS A 43 -0.37 -8.21 -7.34
CA CYS A 43 -1.61 -8.97 -7.14
C CYS A 43 -1.45 -10.46 -7.47
N ALA A 44 -0.31 -11.05 -7.10
CA ALA A 44 0.01 -12.46 -7.30
C ALA A 44 -0.01 -12.97 -8.76
N ASN A 45 0.22 -12.09 -9.74
CA ASN A 45 0.00 -12.35 -11.17
C ASN A 45 -1.45 -12.76 -11.51
N VAL A 46 -2.43 -12.35 -10.70
CA VAL A 46 -3.85 -12.56 -10.97
C VAL A 46 -4.46 -11.30 -11.58
N ASN A 47 -5.02 -11.46 -12.78
CA ASN A 47 -5.69 -10.39 -13.52
C ASN A 47 -6.87 -9.80 -12.74
N GLU A 48 -7.12 -8.52 -12.98
CA GLU A 48 -8.25 -7.79 -12.41
C GLU A 48 -9.61 -8.34 -12.90
N THR A 49 -10.60 -8.31 -12.02
CA THR A 49 -11.99 -8.64 -12.31
C THR A 49 -12.58 -7.63 -13.29
N THR A 50 -12.71 -8.03 -14.56
CA THR A 50 -13.28 -7.21 -15.64
C THR A 50 -14.80 -7.08 -15.57
N ASP A 51 -15.50 -8.09 -15.04
CA ASP A 51 -16.93 -8.02 -14.79
C ASP A 51 -17.21 -7.22 -13.50
N ILE A 52 -17.75 -6.01 -13.68
CA ILE A 52 -18.10 -5.09 -12.60
C ILE A 52 -19.15 -5.70 -11.64
N ALA A 53 -20.00 -6.62 -12.10
CA ALA A 53 -20.99 -7.30 -11.26
C ALA A 53 -20.35 -8.31 -10.29
N ASN A 54 -19.18 -8.85 -10.62
CA ASN A 54 -18.44 -9.80 -9.78
C ASN A 54 -17.45 -9.13 -8.81
N ARG A 55 -17.38 -7.79 -8.80
CA ARG A 55 -16.63 -7.04 -7.76
C ARG A 55 -17.41 -7.01 -6.46
N THR A 56 -16.71 -7.14 -5.34
CA THR A 56 -17.37 -7.11 -4.03
C THR A 56 -17.88 -5.70 -3.74
N LEU A 57 -19.15 -5.56 -3.32
CA LEU A 57 -19.68 -4.27 -2.88
C LEU A 57 -19.04 -3.87 -1.55
N TRP A 58 -18.57 -2.63 -1.46
CA TRP A 58 -17.80 -2.14 -0.32
C TRP A 58 -18.31 -0.78 0.18
N PRO A 59 -18.54 -0.57 1.50
CA PRO A 59 -19.03 0.71 2.00
C PRO A 59 -17.96 1.81 1.89
N SER A 60 -18.35 3.02 1.52
CA SER A 60 -17.43 4.18 1.48
C SER A 60 -16.90 4.60 2.86
N THR A 61 -17.47 4.07 3.94
CA THR A 61 -17.05 4.28 5.34
C THR A 61 -16.13 3.17 5.88
N GLY A 62 -15.70 2.23 5.03
CA GLY A 62 -14.94 1.05 5.42
C GLY A 62 -15.79 -0.23 5.43
N GLY A 63 -15.16 -1.38 5.19
CA GLY A 63 -15.82 -2.67 4.96
C GLY A 63 -15.18 -3.82 5.74
N SER A 64 -15.78 -5.01 5.67
CA SER A 64 -15.25 -6.17 6.38
C SER A 64 -14.19 -6.91 5.56
N LEU A 65 -13.08 -7.27 6.19
CA LEU A 65 -11.95 -7.99 5.61
C LEU A 65 -11.77 -9.33 6.35
N ILE A 66 -11.65 -10.44 5.62
CA ILE A 66 -11.29 -11.75 6.17
C ILE A 66 -10.04 -12.29 5.46
N ILE A 67 -9.00 -12.53 6.24
CA ILE A 67 -7.76 -13.21 5.84
C ILE A 67 -7.73 -14.59 6.50
N ASN A 68 -7.30 -15.61 5.78
CA ASN A 68 -6.99 -16.94 6.32
C ASN A 68 -5.50 -17.23 6.10
N GLY A 69 -4.68 -16.97 7.12
CA GLY A 69 -3.22 -17.13 7.08
C GLY A 69 -2.78 -18.48 7.63
N SER A 70 -1.74 -19.09 7.06
CA SER A 70 -1.28 -20.44 7.47
C SER A 70 -0.22 -20.47 8.59
N HIS A 71 0.22 -19.33 9.10
CA HIS A 71 1.33 -19.22 10.09
C HIS A 71 0.91 -18.43 11.33
N GLU A 72 1.65 -18.61 12.42
CA GLU A 72 1.44 -18.00 13.74
C GLU A 72 1.62 -16.48 13.80
N HIS A 73 2.25 -15.85 12.80
CA HIS A 73 2.48 -14.41 12.75
C HIS A 73 2.74 -13.94 11.31
N ALA A 74 2.21 -12.77 10.93
CA ALA A 74 2.60 -12.04 9.72
C ALA A 74 2.45 -10.52 9.93
N LEU A 75 3.45 -9.72 9.53
CA LEU A 75 3.25 -8.27 9.46
C LEU A 75 2.37 -7.97 8.25
N THR A 76 1.19 -7.41 8.49
CA THR A 76 0.13 -7.26 7.49
C THR A 76 -0.18 -5.79 7.26
N ALA A 77 -0.30 -5.39 6.00
CA ALA A 77 -0.76 -4.06 5.59
C ALA A 77 -1.92 -4.20 4.59
N VAL A 78 -2.85 -3.26 4.63
CA VAL A 78 -4.05 -3.26 3.78
C VAL A 78 -4.11 -1.94 3.03
N ASN A 79 -3.88 -1.98 1.72
CA ASN A 79 -3.83 -0.81 0.86
C ASN A 79 -4.98 -0.82 -0.16
N LEU A 80 -5.28 0.34 -0.73
CA LEU A 80 -6.32 0.57 -1.72
C LEU A 80 -5.77 1.41 -2.88
N ALA A 81 -6.21 1.09 -4.09
CA ALA A 81 -6.04 1.90 -5.29
C ALA A 81 -7.42 2.20 -5.90
N LEU A 82 -7.69 3.46 -6.24
CA LEU A 82 -8.95 3.88 -6.86
C LEU A 82 -8.89 3.77 -8.39
N GLY A 83 -9.98 3.31 -9.00
CA GLY A 83 -10.11 3.10 -10.44
C GLY A 83 -10.04 1.63 -10.84
N SER A 84 -9.77 1.41 -12.13
CA SER A 84 -9.52 0.10 -12.73
C SER A 84 -8.13 0.05 -13.38
N ASN A 85 -7.62 -1.16 -13.60
CA ASN A 85 -6.27 -1.47 -14.09
C ASN A 85 -5.15 -0.84 -13.24
N VAL A 86 -5.36 -0.82 -11.92
CA VAL A 86 -4.49 -0.15 -10.97
C VAL A 86 -3.29 -0.99 -10.54
N THR A 87 -2.12 -0.36 -10.51
CA THR A 87 -0.84 -0.94 -10.06
C THR A 87 -0.23 -0.21 -8.87
N ASN A 88 -0.77 0.96 -8.49
CA ASN A 88 -0.25 1.82 -7.43
C ASN A 88 -1.28 1.98 -6.30
N PHE A 89 -1.04 1.31 -5.17
CA PHE A 89 -1.92 1.26 -4.00
C PHE A 89 -1.51 2.31 -2.97
N ASN A 90 -2.00 3.54 -3.15
CA ASN A 90 -1.54 4.73 -2.43
C ASN A 90 -2.42 5.15 -1.24
N ILE A 91 -3.54 4.46 -0.98
CA ILE A 91 -4.40 4.72 0.18
C ILE A 91 -4.23 3.56 1.17
N SER A 92 -3.63 3.82 2.33
CA SER A 92 -3.60 2.84 3.43
C SER A 92 -4.98 2.74 4.08
N LEU A 93 -5.60 1.56 4.05
CA LEU A 93 -6.83 1.27 4.80
C LEU A 93 -6.55 0.84 6.24
N VAL A 94 -5.43 0.14 6.43
CA VAL A 94 -4.90 -0.29 7.73
C VAL A 94 -3.39 -0.24 7.62
N GLU A 95 -2.77 0.58 8.48
CA GLU A 95 -1.32 0.65 8.64
C GLU A 95 -0.72 -0.71 9.01
N LEU A 96 0.59 -0.86 8.83
CA LEU A 96 1.30 -2.10 9.13
C LEU A 96 1.05 -2.56 10.57
N PHE A 97 0.39 -3.71 10.72
CA PHE A 97 0.09 -4.33 12.01
C PHE A 97 0.65 -5.74 12.08
N ASN A 98 0.92 -6.23 13.29
CA ASN A 98 1.24 -7.62 13.55
C ASN A 98 -0.07 -8.43 13.58
N GLN A 99 -0.32 -9.24 12.55
CA GLN A 99 -1.35 -10.28 12.61
C GLN A 99 -0.77 -11.49 13.36
N THR A 100 -1.40 -11.88 14.47
CA THR A 100 -1.04 -13.06 15.25
C THR A 100 -2.01 -14.22 14.99
N GLY A 101 -1.52 -15.44 15.16
CA GLY A 101 -2.28 -16.69 15.02
C GLY A 101 -2.52 -17.15 13.57
N ALA A 102 -2.53 -18.46 13.38
CA ALA A 102 -2.91 -19.10 12.13
C ALA A 102 -4.44 -19.30 12.05
N GLY A 103 -5.01 -19.16 10.86
CA GLY A 103 -6.44 -19.30 10.60
C GLY A 103 -7.12 -17.97 10.25
N ILE A 104 -8.40 -17.87 10.61
CA ILE A 104 -9.28 -16.75 10.25
C ILE A 104 -8.96 -15.52 11.10
N PHE A 105 -8.52 -14.45 10.45
CA PHE A 105 -8.42 -13.10 10.98
C PHE A 105 -9.47 -12.22 10.29
N CYS A 106 -10.30 -11.49 11.06
CA CYS A 106 -11.28 -10.56 10.54
C CYS A 106 -11.11 -9.13 11.08
N LEU A 107 -11.22 -8.14 10.19
CA LEU A 107 -11.39 -6.74 10.54
C LEU A 107 -12.76 -6.27 10.03
N LYS A 108 -13.69 -5.99 10.95
CA LYS A 108 -15.08 -5.67 10.60
C LYS A 108 -15.23 -4.35 9.83
N GLU A 109 -14.40 -3.36 10.15
CA GLU A 109 -14.49 -1.97 9.65
C GLU A 109 -13.16 -1.49 9.03
N THR A 110 -12.56 -2.32 8.19
CA THR A 110 -11.32 -2.05 7.45
C THR A 110 -11.42 -0.75 6.66
N GLY A 111 -10.46 0.17 6.85
CA GLY A 111 -10.45 1.48 6.21
C GLY A 111 -11.20 2.59 6.95
N LYS A 112 -12.01 2.30 7.98
CA LYS A 112 -12.87 3.31 8.63
C LYS A 112 -12.14 4.55 9.15
N ALA A 113 -10.91 4.40 9.63
CA ALA A 113 -10.09 5.52 10.11
C ALA A 113 -9.50 6.37 8.97
N ASN A 114 -9.16 5.75 7.84
CA ASN A 114 -8.27 6.35 6.83
C ASN A 114 -8.97 6.68 5.50
N LEU A 115 -10.07 6.02 5.18
CA LEU A 115 -10.67 6.03 3.84
C LEU A 115 -11.22 7.41 3.44
N ASP A 116 -11.81 8.16 4.36
CA ASP A 116 -12.24 9.55 4.12
C ASP A 116 -11.06 10.49 3.79
N ALA A 117 -9.93 10.34 4.50
CA ALA A 117 -8.70 11.07 4.22
C ALA A 117 -8.09 10.65 2.87
N GLY A 118 -8.11 9.35 2.55
CA GLY A 118 -7.68 8.80 1.26
C GLY A 118 -8.50 9.35 0.09
N PHE A 119 -9.83 9.44 0.23
CA PHE A 119 -10.70 10.08 -0.75
C PHE A 119 -10.37 11.58 -0.92
N LYS A 120 -10.14 12.31 0.18
CA LYS A 120 -9.73 13.73 0.13
C LYS A 120 -8.38 13.91 -0.58
N ALA A 121 -7.41 13.07 -0.28
CA ALA A 121 -6.11 13.05 -0.97
C ALA A 121 -6.24 12.74 -2.48
N ALA A 122 -7.25 11.95 -2.87
CA ALA A 122 -7.56 11.64 -4.27
C ALA A 122 -8.46 12.68 -4.98
N GLY A 123 -8.78 13.82 -4.35
CA GLY A 123 -9.58 14.90 -4.97
C GLY A 123 -11.10 14.77 -4.83
N TYR A 124 -11.56 13.94 -3.88
CA TYR A 124 -12.96 13.87 -3.47
C TYR A 124 -13.22 14.75 -2.24
N SER A 125 -14.47 15.08 -1.97
CA SER A 125 -14.87 15.85 -0.78
C SER A 125 -14.88 15.03 0.52
N GLY A 126 -14.88 13.70 0.41
CA GLY A 126 -14.83 12.74 1.52
C GLY A 126 -15.60 11.46 1.21
N ALA A 127 -15.86 10.64 2.23
CA ALA A 127 -16.61 9.38 2.11
C ALA A 127 -18.06 9.53 1.63
N SER A 128 -18.63 10.73 1.70
CA SER A 128 -19.98 11.08 1.24
C SER A 128 -20.01 11.78 -0.13
N ASP A 129 -18.88 11.87 -0.85
CA ASP A 129 -18.86 12.46 -2.19
C ASP A 129 -19.66 11.60 -3.16
N PRO A 130 -20.66 12.14 -3.89
CA PRO A 130 -21.55 11.34 -4.73
C PRO A 130 -20.82 10.63 -5.89
N ARG A 131 -19.59 11.03 -6.22
CA ARG A 131 -18.74 10.36 -7.22
C ARG A 131 -18.11 9.05 -6.72
N ILE A 132 -18.22 8.74 -5.43
CA ILE A 132 -17.76 7.47 -4.85
C ILE A 132 -18.76 6.34 -5.10
N GLU A 133 -20.06 6.64 -5.23
CA GLU A 133 -21.06 5.59 -5.48
C GLU A 133 -20.82 4.94 -6.85
N GLY A 134 -20.64 3.61 -6.86
CA GLY A 134 -20.27 2.86 -8.06
C GLY A 134 -18.79 2.97 -8.47
N LEU A 135 -17.95 3.72 -7.76
CA LEU A 135 -16.52 3.85 -8.06
C LEU A 135 -15.81 2.50 -7.88
N GLN A 136 -15.07 2.08 -8.90
CA GLN A 136 -14.24 0.87 -8.85
C GLN A 136 -12.97 1.13 -8.06
N ALA A 137 -12.49 0.11 -7.36
CA ALA A 137 -11.19 0.12 -6.71
C ALA A 137 -10.66 -1.31 -6.54
N SER A 138 -9.39 -1.42 -6.15
CA SER A 138 -8.75 -2.67 -5.78
C SER A 138 -8.14 -2.53 -4.38
N ILE A 139 -8.37 -3.53 -3.53
CA ILE A 139 -7.70 -3.69 -2.24
C ILE A 139 -6.52 -4.64 -2.42
N GLN A 140 -5.35 -4.26 -1.93
CA GLN A 140 -4.15 -5.09 -1.85
C GLN A 140 -3.88 -5.45 -0.39
N ILE A 141 -3.64 -6.73 -0.15
CA ILE A 141 -3.13 -7.24 1.13
C ILE A 141 -1.67 -7.59 0.92
N ILE A 142 -0.81 -7.04 1.77
CA ILE A 142 0.60 -7.40 1.85
C ILE A 142 0.82 -8.12 3.18
N GLN A 143 1.41 -9.32 3.13
CA GLN A 143 1.92 -10.01 4.32
C GLN A 143 3.42 -10.22 4.21
N LEU A 144 4.17 -9.75 5.21
CA LEU A 144 5.61 -9.96 5.32
C LEU A 144 5.86 -11.11 6.31
N GLY A 145 6.53 -12.16 5.82
CA GLY A 145 7.04 -13.24 6.67
C GLY A 145 8.27 -12.81 7.47
N HIS A 146 8.66 -13.64 8.45
CA HIS A 146 9.82 -13.39 9.33
C HIS A 146 11.14 -13.12 8.58
N SER A 147 11.29 -13.68 7.38
CA SER A 147 12.42 -13.45 6.45
C SER A 147 12.38 -12.11 5.69
N GLY A 148 11.48 -11.18 6.03
CA GLY A 148 11.29 -9.90 5.32
C GLY A 148 10.69 -10.07 3.91
N SER A 149 10.14 -11.23 3.62
CA SER A 149 9.75 -11.67 2.29
C SER A 149 8.24 -11.45 2.07
N ALA A 150 7.86 -10.68 1.06
CA ALA A 150 6.50 -10.18 0.89
C ALA A 150 5.61 -11.10 0.04
N LEU A 151 4.39 -11.34 0.53
CA LEU A 151 3.30 -11.97 -0.20
C LEU A 151 2.19 -10.97 -0.49
N TYR A 152 1.60 -11.10 -1.66
CA TYR A 152 0.56 -10.23 -2.18
C TYR A 152 -0.70 -11.04 -2.49
N ASN A 153 -1.86 -10.41 -2.29
CA ASN A 153 -3.13 -10.78 -2.91
C ASN A 153 -3.94 -9.51 -3.12
N CYS A 154 -4.83 -9.51 -4.12
CA CYS A 154 -5.76 -8.42 -4.34
C CYS A 154 -7.20 -8.91 -4.46
N ALA A 155 -8.13 -8.05 -4.07
CA ALA A 155 -9.56 -8.20 -4.27
C ALA A 155 -10.10 -6.93 -4.93
N ASP A 156 -10.98 -7.09 -5.91
CA ASP A 156 -11.58 -5.96 -6.61
C ASP A 156 -12.95 -5.64 -6.03
N ILE A 157 -13.14 -4.36 -5.73
CA ILE A 157 -14.33 -3.84 -5.09
C ILE A 157 -15.02 -2.79 -5.96
N ARG A 158 -16.29 -2.56 -5.67
CA ARG A 158 -17.03 -1.39 -6.12
C ARG A 158 -17.65 -0.72 -4.90
N PHE A 159 -17.39 0.56 -4.73
CA PHE A 159 -17.97 1.33 -3.64
C PHE A 159 -19.48 1.41 -3.78
N ASN A 160 -20.20 1.15 -2.68
CA ASN A 160 -21.64 1.24 -2.60
C ASN A 160 -22.07 1.58 -1.17
N SER A 161 -22.78 2.69 -1.01
CA SER A 161 -23.23 3.21 0.28
C SER A 161 -24.25 2.32 1.00
N THR A 162 -24.91 1.40 0.29
CA THR A 162 -25.83 0.40 0.85
C THR A 162 -25.19 -0.95 1.18
N ALA A 163 -23.90 -1.12 0.89
CA ALA A 163 -23.17 -2.35 1.20
C ALA A 163 -23.16 -2.58 2.72
N GLN A 164 -23.42 -3.80 3.15
CA GLN A 164 -23.44 -4.15 4.56
C GLN A 164 -22.09 -4.73 5.00
N LEU A 165 -21.72 -4.43 6.24
CA LEU A 165 -20.65 -5.15 6.93
C LEU A 165 -21.08 -6.60 7.17
N LEU A 166 -20.11 -7.50 7.26
CA LEU A 166 -20.38 -8.87 7.69
C LEU A 166 -20.93 -8.84 9.13
N SER A 167 -21.89 -9.72 9.39
CA SER A 167 -22.46 -9.92 10.71
C SER A 167 -21.42 -10.48 11.68
N ASP A 168 -21.64 -10.25 12.98
CA ASP A 168 -20.66 -10.62 14.01
C ASP A 168 -20.39 -12.12 14.09
N ASP A 169 -21.31 -12.98 13.64
CA ASP A 169 -21.10 -14.43 13.55
C ASP A 169 -20.17 -14.87 12.41
N VAL A 170 -20.11 -14.11 11.32
CA VAL A 170 -19.24 -14.38 10.16
C VAL A 170 -17.86 -13.72 10.33
N CYS A 171 -17.83 -12.47 10.80
CA CYS A 171 -16.58 -11.74 11.05
C CYS A 171 -16.04 -12.02 12.46
N LYS A 172 -15.48 -13.22 12.66
CA LYS A 172 -14.81 -13.62 13.91
C LYS A 172 -13.38 -14.05 13.65
N ASN A 173 -12.49 -13.68 14.56
CA ASN A 173 -11.16 -14.27 14.63
C ASN A 173 -11.25 -15.72 15.12
N GLY A 174 -10.39 -16.58 14.60
CA GLY A 174 -10.13 -17.92 15.13
C GLY A 174 -9.47 -17.86 16.51
N THR A 175 -9.47 -19.00 17.20
CA THR A 175 -8.83 -19.13 18.52
C THR A 175 -7.33 -18.80 18.43
N GLY A 176 -6.88 -17.80 19.20
CA GLY A 176 -5.50 -17.33 19.19
C GLY A 176 -5.14 -16.41 18.02
N VAL A 177 -6.10 -16.02 17.17
CA VAL A 177 -5.89 -15.11 16.05
C VAL A 177 -6.21 -13.66 16.44
N GLY A 178 -5.34 -12.72 16.10
CA GLY A 178 -5.42 -11.34 16.54
C GLY A 178 -4.65 -10.36 15.67
N GLY A 179 -4.73 -9.08 16.04
CA GLY A 179 -4.02 -7.98 15.39
C GLY A 179 -3.50 -7.01 16.44
N ILE A 180 -2.22 -6.68 16.38
CA ILE A 180 -1.53 -5.77 17.31
C ILE A 180 -0.90 -4.66 16.48
N ALA A 181 -1.19 -3.39 16.81
CA ALA A 181 -0.58 -2.25 16.13
C ALA A 181 0.94 -2.22 16.36
N ILE A 182 1.71 -1.84 15.34
CA ILE A 182 3.14 -1.58 15.51
C ILE A 182 3.31 -0.14 16.00
N GLU A 183 3.57 0.02 17.29
CA GLU A 183 3.90 1.32 17.88
C GLU A 183 5.41 1.58 17.85
N ASN A 184 5.80 2.79 17.47
CA ASN A 184 7.20 3.21 17.57
C ASN A 184 7.47 3.74 18.99
N VAL A 185 8.39 3.09 19.72
CA VAL A 185 8.61 3.30 21.17
C VAL A 185 8.99 4.72 21.60
N ASP A 186 9.37 5.58 20.65
CA ASP A 186 9.69 6.99 20.90
C ASP A 186 8.45 7.90 21.07
N ALA A 187 7.25 7.45 20.65
CA ALA A 187 6.05 8.30 20.61
C ALA A 187 5.40 8.58 21.99
N SER A 188 5.71 7.77 23.00
CA SER A 188 5.08 7.88 24.34
C SER A 188 5.71 8.94 25.27
N SER A 189 6.73 9.67 24.81
CA SER A 189 7.44 10.68 25.62
C SER A 189 6.94 12.12 25.39
N ALA A 190 5.63 12.33 25.27
CA ALA A 190 5.07 13.63 24.91
C ALA A 190 3.71 14.01 25.54
N SER A 191 3.44 13.71 26.82
CA SER A 191 2.48 14.50 27.63
C SER A 191 2.59 14.33 29.16
N THR A 192 3.13 15.36 29.81
CA THR A 192 2.75 15.90 31.14
C THR A 192 2.26 14.98 32.26
N SER A 193 2.99 14.97 33.40
CA SER A 193 2.41 15.03 34.75
C SER A 193 3.40 15.57 35.80
N PRO A 194 2.94 16.12 36.94
CA PRO A 194 3.71 17.04 37.79
C PRO A 194 4.54 16.39 38.91
N SER A 195 5.41 17.21 39.52
CA SER A 195 6.30 16.86 40.63
C SER A 195 5.60 16.33 41.90
N PRO A 196 6.24 15.40 42.63
CA PRO A 196 5.98 15.18 44.05
C PRO A 196 7.14 15.70 44.93
N SER A 197 6.79 16.56 45.88
CA SER A 197 7.59 16.85 47.07
C SER A 197 7.31 15.82 48.16
N GLY A 198 8.29 15.43 49.00
CA GLY A 198 8.01 14.69 50.24
C GLY A 198 9.11 13.75 50.72
N SER A 199 9.86 14.17 51.74
CA SER A 199 10.94 13.40 52.35
C SER A 199 10.47 12.49 53.49
N SER A 200 11.10 11.33 53.70
CA SER A 200 11.36 10.73 55.03
C SER A 200 12.41 9.58 54.97
N PRO A 201 13.34 9.47 55.96
CA PRO A 201 14.37 8.41 56.08
C PRO A 201 13.98 7.40 57.21
N PRO A 202 14.87 6.57 57.81
CA PRO A 202 16.26 6.14 57.49
C PRO A 202 16.34 4.58 57.32
N ALA A 203 17.47 3.88 57.21
CA ALA A 203 18.45 3.57 58.28
C ALA A 203 19.70 2.85 57.72
N ALA A 204 20.80 2.87 58.48
CA ALA A 204 22.12 2.36 58.07
C ALA A 204 22.39 0.91 58.53
N SER A 205 23.28 0.22 57.81
CA SER A 205 24.03 -0.94 58.33
C SER A 205 25.50 -0.88 57.89
N THR A 206 26.38 -1.33 58.79
CA THR A 206 27.82 -1.07 58.80
C THR A 206 28.69 -2.21 58.26
N GLY A 207 29.87 -1.86 57.73
CA GLY A 207 31.02 -2.76 57.62
C GLY A 207 31.22 -3.39 56.23
N ALA A 208 32.44 -3.58 55.72
CA ALA A 208 33.75 -3.22 56.25
C ALA A 208 34.73 -2.89 55.09
N ALA A 209 35.78 -2.12 55.38
CA ALA A 209 36.80 -1.76 54.40
C ALA A 209 38.05 -2.65 54.54
N SER A 210 38.67 -2.99 53.41
CA SER A 210 40.07 -3.40 53.36
C SER A 210 40.73 -2.93 52.07
N VAL A 211 41.81 -2.15 52.24
CA VAL A 211 42.63 -1.56 51.17
C VAL A 211 43.74 -2.54 50.83
N VAL A 212 44.05 -2.70 49.53
CA VAL A 212 45.35 -3.23 49.08
C VAL A 212 45.88 -2.36 47.95
N GLY A 213 47.16 -1.99 48.04
CA GLY A 213 47.81 -0.96 47.22
C GLY A 213 48.34 -1.43 45.84
N PRO A 214 49.05 -0.55 45.13
CA PRO A 214 49.44 -0.76 43.74
C PRO A 214 50.67 -1.66 43.58
N VAL A 215 50.74 -2.38 42.46
CA VAL A 215 51.97 -3.03 41.98
C VAL A 215 52.28 -2.56 40.57
N THR A 216 53.48 -2.00 40.41
CA THR A 216 54.09 -1.58 39.14
C THR A 216 54.70 -2.76 38.39
N GLY A 217 54.49 -2.87 37.07
CA GLY A 217 55.19 -3.89 36.27
C GLY A 217 54.79 -3.90 34.80
N GLY A 218 55.70 -3.47 33.92
CA GLY A 218 55.47 -3.21 32.49
C GLY A 218 54.97 -4.37 31.62
N GLY A 219 54.32 -3.99 30.52
CA GLY A 219 53.83 -4.89 29.47
C GLY A 219 53.22 -4.13 28.30
N LEU A 220 54.06 -3.70 27.34
CA LEU A 220 53.60 -3.19 26.05
C LEU A 220 52.84 -4.30 25.30
N LEU A 221 51.72 -3.95 24.65
CA LEU A 221 51.47 -4.16 23.22
C LEU A 221 50.12 -3.54 22.81
N VAL A 222 50.17 -2.42 22.09
CA VAL A 222 49.01 -1.88 21.37
C VAL A 222 48.98 -2.54 19.99
N ALA A 223 47.89 -3.22 19.65
CA ALA A 223 47.65 -3.75 18.32
C ALA A 223 46.36 -3.15 17.74
N MET A 224 46.52 -2.11 16.93
CA MET A 224 45.41 -1.55 16.14
C MET A 224 45.14 -2.44 14.93
N VAL A 225 43.88 -2.80 14.69
CA VAL A 225 43.42 -3.39 13.43
C VAL A 225 42.32 -2.52 12.84
N ALA A 226 42.74 -1.59 11.98
CA ALA A 226 41.88 -1.07 10.93
C ALA A 226 41.75 -2.12 9.80
N TRP A 227 41.07 -1.73 8.70
CA TRP A 227 40.75 -2.47 7.46
C TRP A 227 39.24 -2.81 7.41
N GLY A 228 38.47 -2.38 6.40
CA GLY A 228 38.82 -1.46 5.31
C GLY A 228 37.59 -0.95 4.59
N LEU A 229 37.57 0.35 4.26
CA LEU A 229 36.56 0.96 3.41
C LEU A 229 36.92 0.71 1.94
N PHE A 230 36.07 0.02 1.19
CA PHE A 230 36.06 0.14 -0.27
C PHE A 230 34.67 -0.15 -0.85
N SER A 231 34.37 0.50 -1.98
CA SER A 231 33.21 0.23 -2.87
C SER A 231 31.83 0.78 -2.45
N MET A 232 31.72 2.10 -2.30
CA MET A 232 30.48 2.79 -2.68
C MET A 232 30.50 3.09 -4.17
N ARG A 233 29.73 2.32 -4.96
CA ARG A 233 29.62 2.48 -6.41
C ARG A 233 28.43 3.40 -6.76
N GLN A 234 28.77 4.61 -7.20
CA GLN A 234 28.13 5.35 -8.29
C GLN A 234 26.99 4.61 -9.04
N VAL A 235 25.73 5.02 -8.82
CA VAL A 235 24.81 5.49 -9.89
C VAL A 235 23.87 6.54 -9.28
N TYR A 236 23.98 7.80 -9.70
CA TYR A 236 22.97 8.84 -9.47
C TYR A 236 22.94 9.80 -10.67
N ASP A 237 22.63 9.26 -11.85
CA ASP A 237 22.11 10.07 -12.96
C ASP A 237 21.20 9.23 -13.87
N SER A 238 20.04 9.79 -14.19
CA SER A 238 19.10 9.35 -15.24
C SER A 238 18.05 10.44 -15.43
N LYS A 239 18.49 11.68 -15.67
CA LYS A 239 17.66 12.61 -16.45
C LYS A 239 17.80 12.28 -17.94
N ASN A 240 16.73 12.58 -18.68
CA ASN A 240 16.67 12.57 -20.15
C ASN A 240 16.46 11.20 -20.84
N MET A 241 15.19 10.79 -20.95
CA MET A 241 14.70 10.18 -22.20
C MET A 241 13.53 11.01 -22.72
N ILE A 242 13.69 11.49 -23.96
CA ILE A 242 12.77 12.35 -24.72
C ILE A 242 12.40 11.61 -25.99
N VAL A 243 11.10 11.52 -26.27
CA VAL A 243 10.46 11.19 -27.57
C VAL A 243 10.71 9.77 -28.14
N GLY A 244 9.66 8.96 -28.07
CA GLY A 244 9.34 7.94 -29.08
C GLY A 244 7.93 8.22 -29.62
N SER A 245 7.83 8.72 -30.85
CA SER A 245 6.55 9.10 -31.48
C SER A 245 5.79 7.86 -31.99
N ALA A 246 4.46 7.99 -32.06
CA ALA A 246 3.57 6.98 -32.62
C ALA A 246 3.84 6.70 -34.12
N ASN A 247 3.46 5.50 -34.55
CA ASN A 247 2.88 5.24 -35.87
C ASN A 247 2.04 3.95 -35.81
N GLU A 248 0.73 4.07 -36.04
CA GLU A 248 -0.10 2.96 -36.54
C GLU A 248 0.19 2.77 -38.05
N PRO A 249 -0.35 1.71 -38.69
CA PRO A 249 -1.64 1.95 -39.36
C PRO A 249 -2.64 0.78 -39.33
N MET A 250 -3.91 1.15 -39.13
CA MET A 250 -5.08 0.76 -39.95
C MET A 250 -5.33 -0.74 -40.19
N GLY A 251 -6.28 -1.30 -39.43
CA GLY A 251 -7.04 -2.47 -39.88
C GLY A 251 -8.12 -2.08 -40.90
N ILE A 252 -8.26 -2.87 -41.97
CA ILE A 252 -9.43 -2.84 -42.87
C ILE A 252 -10.48 -3.80 -42.32
N PHE A 253 -11.72 -3.33 -42.16
CA PHE A 253 -12.90 -4.18 -42.14
C PHE A 253 -14.04 -3.54 -42.95
N ASP A 254 -14.69 -4.40 -43.74
CA ASP A 254 -15.63 -4.02 -44.80
C ASP A 254 -17.05 -3.84 -44.26
N ALA A 255 -17.88 -3.09 -44.98
CA ALA A 255 -19.24 -2.74 -44.56
C ALA A 255 -20.31 -3.63 -45.21
N GLY A 256 -21.20 -4.21 -44.39
CA GLY A 256 -22.38 -4.96 -44.84
C GLY A 256 -23.68 -4.28 -44.42
N VAL A 257 -24.48 -3.81 -45.38
CA VAL A 257 -25.73 -3.03 -45.18
C VAL A 257 -26.97 -3.89 -45.48
N HIS A 258 -28.03 -3.78 -44.66
CA HIS A 258 -29.39 -4.02 -45.17
C HIS A 258 -30.57 -3.36 -44.41
N SER A 259 -31.62 -3.03 -45.17
CA SER A 259 -32.97 -2.55 -44.79
C SER A 259 -33.06 -1.17 -44.11
N LYS A 260 -33.75 -0.12 -44.59
CA LYS A 260 -34.97 0.16 -45.40
C LYS A 260 -36.16 0.68 -44.59
N ASP A 261 -36.51 1.95 -44.90
CA ASP A 261 -37.83 2.56 -45.08
C ASP A 261 -38.89 2.52 -43.96
N VAL A 262 -39.19 3.68 -43.32
CA VAL A 262 -40.53 4.36 -43.30
C VAL A 262 -40.33 5.89 -43.05
N ASP A 263 -41.14 6.72 -43.70
CA ASP A 263 -41.18 8.21 -43.71
C ASP A 263 -41.54 8.88 -42.35
N SER A 264 -40.95 10.03 -41.96
CA SER A 264 -41.35 11.45 -42.24
C SER A 264 -42.80 11.78 -41.80
N GLU A 265 -43.18 12.82 -41.05
CA GLU A 265 -42.62 14.11 -40.59
C GLU A 265 -43.32 14.52 -39.24
N VAL A 266 -42.96 15.52 -38.40
CA VAL A 266 -41.80 16.42 -38.19
C VAL A 266 -41.91 17.04 -36.77
N TYR A 267 -40.79 17.34 -36.10
CA TYR A 267 -40.62 18.58 -35.28
C TYR A 267 -39.12 18.86 -35.04
N LEU A 268 -38.65 20.04 -35.46
CA LEU A 268 -37.23 20.41 -35.44
C LEU A 268 -36.80 20.98 -34.09
N CYS A 269 -35.84 20.32 -33.42
CA CYS A 269 -34.98 20.92 -32.40
C CYS A 269 -33.60 20.25 -32.40
N SER A 270 -32.66 20.81 -33.18
CA SER A 270 -31.28 20.32 -33.26
C SER A 270 -30.49 20.75 -32.02
N GLY A 271 -29.85 19.80 -31.34
CA GLY A 271 -29.28 20.02 -30.00
C GLY A 271 -28.01 19.24 -29.70
N TYR A 272 -27.04 19.15 -30.62
CA TYR A 272 -25.72 18.53 -30.34
C TYR A 272 -24.54 19.18 -31.07
N THR A 273 -24.33 20.50 -30.88
CA THR A 273 -23.09 21.21 -31.26
C THR A 273 -22.62 22.17 -30.16
N GLN A 274 -22.28 21.61 -28.98
CA GLN A 274 -21.81 22.42 -27.85
C GLN A 274 -20.57 21.87 -27.12
N TRP A 275 -19.56 21.39 -27.86
CA TRP A 275 -18.21 21.16 -27.30
C TRP A 275 -17.04 21.73 -28.14
N THR A 276 -17.29 22.29 -29.32
CA THR A 276 -16.25 22.91 -30.17
C THR A 276 -16.12 24.43 -30.03
N ILE A 277 -16.97 25.07 -29.23
CA ILE A 277 -16.97 26.54 -29.03
C ILE A 277 -16.08 26.97 -27.84
N GLY A 278 -15.88 26.12 -26.83
CA GLY A 278 -15.09 26.45 -25.63
C GLY A 278 -13.61 26.74 -25.90
N ILE A 279 -13.00 26.05 -26.86
CA ILE A 279 -11.55 26.14 -27.14
C ILE A 279 -11.17 27.43 -27.89
N ARG A 280 -12.07 28.03 -28.67
CA ARG A 280 -11.80 29.27 -29.42
C ARG A 280 -11.91 30.55 -28.58
N VAL A 281 -12.44 30.49 -27.37
CA VAL A 281 -12.54 31.64 -26.45
C VAL A 281 -11.28 31.80 -25.59
N LEU A 282 -10.65 30.70 -25.16
CA LEU A 282 -9.43 30.76 -24.34
C LEU A 282 -8.21 31.23 -25.14
N ALA A 283 -8.08 30.79 -26.40
CA ALA A 283 -6.97 31.16 -27.28
C ALA A 283 -6.89 32.67 -27.58
N ARG A 284 -8.01 33.41 -27.56
CA ARG A 284 -8.01 34.88 -27.79
C ARG A 284 -7.68 35.70 -26.54
N LYS A 285 -7.75 35.13 -25.33
CA LYS A 285 -7.36 35.84 -24.10
C LYS A 285 -5.84 35.83 -23.87
N ILE A 286 -5.11 34.79 -24.29
CA ILE A 286 -3.66 34.69 -24.07
C ILE A 286 -2.88 35.65 -24.99
N VAL A 287 -3.27 35.78 -26.27
CA VAL A 287 -2.60 36.69 -27.23
C VAL A 287 -2.75 38.17 -26.83
N LYS A 288 -3.84 38.57 -26.14
CA LYS A 288 -4.06 39.95 -25.69
C LYS A 288 -3.27 40.35 -24.44
N VAL A 289 -2.67 39.41 -23.71
CA VAL A 289 -1.81 39.71 -22.55
C VAL A 289 -0.35 39.90 -22.97
N LEU A 290 0.16 39.12 -23.94
CA LEU A 290 1.56 39.26 -24.40
C LEU A 290 1.85 40.54 -25.21
N HIS A 291 0.84 41.26 -25.69
CA HIS A 291 1.03 42.54 -26.39
C HIS A 291 1.01 43.79 -25.49
N ARG A 292 1.07 43.62 -24.15
CA ARG A 292 1.13 44.73 -23.17
C ARG A 292 2.38 44.75 -22.27
N CYS A 293 3.41 43.97 -22.59
CA CYS A 293 4.64 43.86 -21.79
C CYS A 293 5.93 44.27 -22.53
N LEU A 294 5.84 45.04 -23.63
CA LEU A 294 6.99 45.41 -24.47
C LEU A 294 7.09 46.91 -24.82
N ILE A 295 6.39 47.78 -24.09
CA ILE A 295 6.58 49.25 -24.16
C ILE A 295 6.56 49.79 -22.72
N SER A 296 7.44 50.76 -22.44
CA SER A 296 7.65 51.46 -21.16
C SER A 296 8.46 50.72 -20.09
N PHE A 297 9.78 50.72 -20.27
CA PHE A 297 10.68 51.27 -19.24
C PHE A 297 11.36 52.52 -19.83
N PRO A 298 11.47 53.63 -19.06
CA PRO A 298 12.33 54.77 -19.41
C PRO A 298 13.81 54.49 -19.14
#